data_AF-A0A7K2BVG2-F1
#
_entry.id   AF-A0A7K2BVG2-F1
#
_cell.length_a   1.000
_cell.length_b   1.000
_cell.length_c   1.000
_cell.angle_alpha   90.00
_cell.angle_beta   90.00
_cell.angle_gamma   90.00
#
_symmetry.space_group_name_H-M   'P 1'
#
loop_
_entity.id
_entity.type
_entity.pdbx_description
1 polymer ?
#
loop_
_entity_poly.entity_id
_entity_poly.type
_entity_poly.pdbx_seq_one_letter_code
_entity_poly.pdbx_strand_id
1 'polypeptide(L)'
;MGQSHTADEVLDLAGQVRQPTIEGLPDGYRYGVTRYADVILQEAFRNRFDDLQVALEDFRPTLDELRAGGGGRTVFVRRFDESLANMIDESDSGNEHTDRTIWGKQNITIEKAIGFDGQTEPVSKVRGHEIDMFGKGSLAHPFPGVAVEMEWNNKDPFFDRDLINFQALHHEGAIAVGVIVTRGPDLQNLISGVIRSKDGGFKYGSSTTHWDKLVPRVNLGGGGECPLLLIGIEPDRIDGVELAREVRAKLDKADALKGSWRSDYSKWSDAKPAYEALRDEALAMMPPLAEQ
;
A
#
# COMPACT_ATOMS: atom_id res chain seq x y z
N MET A 1 -43.93 17.38 -20.36
CA MET A 1 -43.03 17.72 -19.23
C MET A 1 -42.11 16.52 -19.04
N GLY A 2 -40.97 16.53 -19.75
CA GLY A 2 -39.97 15.49 -19.63
C GLY A 2 -39.17 15.71 -18.37
N GLN A 3 -39.14 14.71 -17.49
CA GLN A 3 -38.16 14.66 -16.42
C GLN A 3 -36.82 14.29 -17.06
N SER A 4 -35.89 15.24 -17.09
CA SER A 4 -34.49 14.96 -17.37
C SER A 4 -33.94 14.18 -16.19
N HIS A 5 -33.88 12.86 -16.31
CA HIS A 5 -32.88 12.10 -15.57
C HIS A 5 -31.53 12.55 -16.12
N THR A 6 -30.80 13.36 -15.35
CA THR A 6 -29.39 13.62 -15.63
C THR A 6 -28.66 12.31 -15.45
N ALA A 7 -28.41 11.66 -16.57
CA ALA A 7 -27.37 10.66 -16.71
C ALA A 7 -26.03 11.38 -16.43
N ASP A 8 -25.65 11.47 -15.15
CA ASP A 8 -24.24 11.27 -14.82
C ASP A 8 -23.98 9.79 -15.07
N GLU A 9 -23.84 9.45 -16.35
CA GLU A 9 -23.16 8.22 -16.75
C GLU A 9 -21.85 8.24 -16.00
N VAL A 10 -21.71 7.29 -15.06
CA VAL A 10 -20.41 6.88 -14.56
C VAL A 10 -19.63 6.45 -15.79
N LEU A 11 -18.95 7.42 -16.41
CA LEU A 11 -17.90 7.19 -17.37
C LEU A 11 -16.85 6.41 -16.58
N ASP A 12 -16.97 5.09 -16.63
CA ASP A 12 -15.95 4.16 -16.16
C ASP A 12 -14.75 4.35 -17.07
N LEU A 13 -13.98 5.41 -16.78
CA LEU A 13 -12.75 5.73 -17.46
C LEU A 13 -11.77 4.62 -17.11
N ALA A 14 -11.76 3.58 -17.94
CA ALA A 14 -11.00 2.36 -17.75
C ALA A 14 -9.55 2.69 -17.38
N GLY A 15 -9.16 2.33 -16.15
CA GLY A 15 -7.81 2.56 -15.63
C GLY A 15 -7.69 3.68 -14.61
N GLN A 16 -8.71 4.52 -14.40
CA GLN A 16 -8.73 5.44 -13.28
C GLN A 16 -9.03 4.70 -11.98
N VAL A 17 -8.36 5.11 -10.89
CA VAL A 17 -8.63 4.62 -9.54
C VAL A 17 -10.03 5.06 -9.12
N ARG A 18 -10.87 4.08 -8.73
CA ARG A 18 -12.22 4.28 -8.22
C ARG A 18 -12.44 3.50 -6.92
N GLN A 19 -13.59 3.73 -6.28
CA GLN A 19 -13.98 2.92 -5.12
C GLN A 19 -14.25 1.46 -5.55
N PRO A 20 -14.06 0.49 -4.64
CA PRO A 20 -14.51 -0.88 -4.85
C PRO A 20 -16.00 -0.95 -5.20
N THR A 21 -16.34 -1.92 -6.04
CA THR A 21 -17.72 -2.34 -6.34
C THR A 21 -18.23 -3.42 -5.40
N ILE A 22 -17.31 -4.18 -4.79
CA ILE A 22 -17.64 -5.27 -3.89
C ILE A 22 -17.80 -4.76 -2.45
N GLU A 23 -18.58 -5.49 -1.66
CA GLU A 23 -18.71 -5.28 -0.21
C GLU A 23 -17.83 -6.26 0.57
N GLY A 24 -17.71 -6.06 1.89
CA GLY A 24 -17.05 -7.01 2.79
C GLY A 24 -15.53 -6.85 2.90
N LEU A 25 -14.94 -5.82 2.28
CA LEU A 25 -13.53 -5.49 2.49
C LEU A 25 -13.28 -5.07 3.95
N PRO A 26 -12.14 -5.46 4.56
CA PRO A 26 -11.82 -5.11 5.94
C PRO A 26 -11.84 -3.60 6.23
N ASP A 27 -12.33 -3.22 7.41
CA ASP A 27 -12.35 -1.84 7.87
C ASP A 27 -10.95 -1.31 8.25
N GLY A 28 -10.82 0.01 8.30
CA GLY A 28 -9.56 0.70 8.65
C GLY A 28 -8.61 0.87 7.46
N TYR A 29 -9.13 0.76 6.24
CA TYR A 29 -8.35 0.93 5.01
C TYR A 29 -9.04 1.89 4.04
N ARG A 30 -8.22 2.58 3.26
CA ARG A 30 -8.62 3.27 2.03
C ARG A 30 -8.45 2.31 0.86
N TYR A 31 -9.52 2.08 0.11
CA TYR A 31 -9.44 1.24 -1.08
C TYR A 31 -9.52 2.05 -2.37
N GLY A 32 -8.84 1.54 -3.39
CA GLY A 32 -8.85 2.06 -4.75
C GLY A 32 -8.73 0.91 -5.72
N VAL A 33 -9.50 0.93 -6.80
CA VAL A 33 -9.57 -0.18 -7.75
C VAL A 33 -9.45 0.35 -9.16
N THR A 34 -8.74 -0.37 -10.02
CA THR A 34 -8.80 -0.19 -11.47
C THR A 34 -9.29 -1.49 -12.13
N ARG A 35 -9.99 -1.35 -13.27
CA ARG A 35 -10.36 -2.47 -14.15
C ARG A 35 -10.99 -3.67 -13.43
N TYR A 36 -11.88 -3.39 -12.47
CA TYR A 36 -12.61 -4.42 -11.73
C TYR A 36 -11.72 -5.45 -11.01
N ALA A 37 -10.52 -5.03 -10.58
CA ALA A 37 -9.59 -5.91 -9.86
C ALA A 37 -10.22 -6.58 -8.62
N ASP A 38 -11.10 -5.85 -7.94
CA ASP A 38 -11.89 -6.34 -6.82
C ASP A 38 -12.83 -7.49 -7.20
N VAL A 39 -13.56 -7.35 -8.31
CA VAL A 39 -14.44 -8.41 -8.84
C VAL A 39 -13.63 -9.62 -9.31
N ILE A 40 -12.51 -9.39 -10.01
CA ILE A 40 -11.61 -10.47 -10.44
C ILE A 40 -11.10 -11.27 -9.24
N LEU A 41 -10.67 -10.58 -8.19
CA LEU A 41 -10.24 -11.21 -6.94
C LEU A 41 -11.37 -12.01 -6.30
N GLN A 42 -12.54 -11.42 -6.12
CA GLN A 42 -13.67 -12.04 -5.43
C GLN A 42 -14.25 -13.25 -6.18
N GLU A 43 -14.35 -13.17 -7.51
CA GLU A 43 -15.08 -14.16 -8.31
C GLU A 43 -14.16 -15.20 -8.96
N ALA A 44 -12.95 -14.82 -9.40
CA ALA A 44 -12.04 -15.74 -10.09
C ALA A 44 -10.87 -16.22 -9.22
N PHE A 45 -10.47 -15.44 -8.20
CA PHE A 45 -9.34 -15.76 -7.31
C PHE A 45 -9.75 -15.77 -5.84
N ARG A 46 -10.98 -16.25 -5.54
CA ARG A 46 -11.61 -16.17 -4.21
C ARG A 46 -10.69 -16.62 -3.08
N ASN A 47 -10.04 -17.77 -3.19
CA ASN A 47 -9.14 -18.26 -2.14
C ASN A 47 -7.95 -17.31 -1.90
N ARG A 48 -7.42 -16.64 -2.95
CA ARG A 48 -6.34 -15.64 -2.80
C ARG A 48 -6.88 -14.35 -2.19
N PHE A 49 -8.11 -13.99 -2.53
CA PHE A 49 -8.77 -12.83 -1.96
C PHE A 49 -9.08 -13.04 -0.48
N ASP A 50 -9.57 -14.21 -0.08
CA ASP A 50 -9.81 -14.58 1.31
C ASP A 50 -8.52 -14.56 2.14
N ASP A 51 -7.42 -15.14 1.61
CA ASP A 51 -6.10 -15.05 2.24
C ASP A 51 -5.66 -13.59 2.47
N LEU A 52 -5.86 -12.72 1.47
CA LEU A 52 -5.54 -11.30 1.57
C LEU A 52 -6.41 -10.59 2.63
N GLN A 53 -7.70 -10.92 2.70
CA GLN A 53 -8.60 -10.36 3.70
C GLN A 53 -8.17 -10.74 5.12
N VAL A 54 -7.86 -12.02 5.38
CA VAL A 54 -7.35 -12.47 6.68
C VAL A 54 -6.05 -11.75 7.03
N ALA A 55 -5.10 -11.66 6.10
CA ALA A 55 -3.85 -10.94 6.32
C ALA A 55 -4.08 -9.47 6.68
N LEU A 56 -5.03 -8.79 6.04
CA LEU A 56 -5.40 -7.40 6.35
C LEU A 56 -6.13 -7.31 7.71
N GLU A 57 -7.06 -8.20 8.01
CA GLU A 57 -7.80 -8.21 9.29
C GLU A 57 -6.88 -8.36 10.50
N ASP A 58 -5.81 -9.15 10.37
CA ASP A 58 -4.82 -9.38 11.42
C ASP A 58 -3.68 -8.34 11.44
N PHE A 59 -3.53 -7.55 10.37
CA PHE A 59 -2.43 -6.60 10.25
C PHE A 59 -2.60 -5.37 11.16
N ARG A 60 -1.98 -5.45 12.35
CA ARG A 60 -1.96 -4.39 13.38
C ARG A 60 -0.52 -3.97 13.70
N PRO A 61 0.09 -3.05 12.94
CA PRO A 61 1.37 -2.45 13.33
C PRO A 61 1.19 -1.54 14.55
N THR A 62 2.14 -1.55 15.47
CA THR A 62 2.10 -0.67 16.65
C THR A 62 2.72 0.69 16.35
N LEU A 63 2.29 1.73 17.07
CA LEU A 63 2.90 3.06 16.98
C LEU A 63 4.41 3.02 17.26
N ASP A 64 4.87 2.14 18.14
CA ASP A 64 6.30 1.99 18.44
C ASP A 64 7.08 1.38 17.26
N GLU A 65 6.51 0.41 16.54
CA GLU A 65 7.12 -0.07 15.29
C GLU A 65 7.19 1.03 14.22
N LEU A 66 6.20 1.91 14.17
CA LEU A 66 6.23 3.10 13.32
C LEU A 66 7.32 4.10 13.74
N ARG A 67 7.62 4.22 15.04
CA ARG A 67 8.65 5.11 15.57
C ARG A 67 10.06 4.54 15.48
N ALA A 68 10.21 3.21 15.45
CA ALA A 68 11.50 2.54 15.43
C ALA A 68 12.37 2.95 14.22
N GLY A 69 13.70 2.90 14.38
CA GLY A 69 14.66 3.27 13.34
C GLY A 69 14.56 2.43 12.06
N GLY A 70 15.13 2.94 10.96
CA GLY A 70 15.20 2.22 9.69
C GLY A 70 16.46 1.36 9.56
N GLY A 71 16.33 0.20 8.92
CA GLY A 71 17.40 -0.73 8.58
C GLY A 71 16.80 -2.01 7.98
N GLY A 72 16.81 -2.12 6.65
CA GLY A 72 16.13 -3.23 5.95
C GLY A 72 14.61 -3.10 5.93
N ARG A 73 13.93 -4.22 5.63
CA ARG A 73 12.46 -4.32 5.59
C ARG A 73 11.91 -4.14 7.01
N THR A 74 10.91 -3.27 7.18
CA THR A 74 10.39 -2.96 8.52
C THR A 74 9.69 -4.19 9.13
N VAL A 75 9.75 -4.35 10.46
CA VAL A 75 9.28 -5.56 11.16
C VAL A 75 7.83 -5.92 10.83
N PHE A 76 6.90 -4.96 10.87
CA PHE A 76 5.51 -5.23 10.53
C PHE A 76 5.32 -5.56 9.03
N VAL A 77 6.13 -4.99 8.13
CA VAL A 77 6.06 -5.33 6.69
C VAL A 77 6.42 -6.81 6.52
N ARG A 78 7.49 -7.26 7.18
CA ARG A 78 7.84 -8.69 7.21
C ARG A 78 6.74 -9.54 7.85
N ARG A 79 6.10 -9.08 8.93
CA ARG A 79 4.98 -9.77 9.58
C ARG A 79 3.79 -9.93 8.62
N PHE A 80 3.51 -8.93 7.79
CA PHE A 80 2.49 -9.04 6.75
C PHE A 80 2.85 -10.09 5.70
N ASP A 81 4.08 -10.06 5.17
CA ASP A 81 4.53 -11.08 4.20
C ASP A 81 4.43 -12.50 4.80
N GLU A 82 4.89 -12.66 6.04
CA GLU A 82 4.84 -13.92 6.78
C GLU A 82 3.37 -14.38 6.95
N SER A 83 2.43 -13.47 7.17
CA SER A 83 1.01 -13.82 7.28
C SER A 83 0.46 -14.45 5.98
N LEU A 84 0.82 -13.90 4.82
CA LEU A 84 0.45 -14.48 3.52
C LEU A 84 1.22 -15.77 3.24
N ALA A 85 2.53 -15.78 3.50
CA ALA A 85 3.40 -16.95 3.27
C ALA A 85 2.98 -18.19 4.09
N ASN A 86 2.35 -17.98 5.25
CA ASN A 86 1.84 -19.05 6.10
C ASN A 86 0.48 -19.60 5.64
N MET A 87 -0.18 -18.96 4.69
CA MET A 87 -1.42 -19.50 4.10
C MET A 87 -1.09 -20.74 3.27
N ILE A 88 -1.93 -21.75 3.38
CA ILE A 88 -1.77 -23.04 2.70
C ILE A 88 -2.97 -23.30 1.80
N ASP A 89 -2.73 -23.91 0.65
CA ASP A 89 -3.84 -24.39 -0.18
C ASP A 89 -4.38 -25.70 0.41
N GLU A 90 -5.61 -25.68 0.91
CA GLU A 90 -6.31 -26.87 1.45
C GLU A 90 -7.08 -27.66 0.39
N SER A 91 -7.15 -27.15 -0.84
CA SER A 91 -7.86 -27.82 -1.92
C SER A 91 -7.14 -29.07 -2.42
N ASP A 92 -5.82 -29.19 -2.18
CA ASP A 92 -5.04 -30.38 -2.52
C ASP A 92 -4.81 -31.26 -1.28
N SER A 93 -5.77 -32.15 -1.00
CA SER A 93 -5.72 -33.16 0.07
C SER A 93 -4.79 -34.35 -0.23
N GLY A 94 -3.93 -34.26 -1.25
CA GLY A 94 -3.04 -35.33 -1.68
C GLY A 94 -1.74 -35.40 -0.87
N ASN A 95 -1.62 -36.44 -0.03
CA ASN A 95 -0.42 -36.90 0.73
C ASN A 95 0.26 -35.83 1.62
N GLU A 96 0.57 -36.18 2.87
CA GLU A 96 1.24 -35.31 3.88
C GLU A 96 2.62 -34.73 3.47
N HIS A 97 3.12 -35.04 2.27
CA HIS A 97 4.45 -34.65 1.77
C HIS A 97 4.46 -33.71 0.56
N THR A 98 3.30 -33.22 0.10
CA THR A 98 3.23 -32.24 -1.00
C THR A 98 3.49 -30.82 -0.49
N ASP A 99 4.27 -30.04 -1.24
CA ASP A 99 4.50 -28.63 -0.96
C ASP A 99 3.21 -27.83 -1.20
N ARG A 100 2.60 -27.36 -0.11
CA ARG A 100 1.33 -26.61 -0.12
C ARG A 100 1.54 -25.09 -0.15
N THR A 101 2.78 -24.64 -0.38
CA THR A 101 3.14 -23.23 -0.44
C THR A 101 2.48 -22.55 -1.63
N ILE A 102 1.49 -21.71 -1.33
CA ILE A 102 0.67 -21.03 -2.33
C ILE A 102 1.04 -19.54 -2.47
N TRP A 103 1.65 -18.96 -1.43
CA TRP A 103 2.21 -17.61 -1.44
C TRP A 103 3.71 -17.64 -1.18
N GLY A 104 4.46 -16.76 -1.85
CA GLY A 104 5.86 -16.55 -1.51
C GLY A 104 6.51 -15.49 -2.39
N LYS A 105 7.73 -15.09 -2.02
CA LYS A 105 8.57 -14.24 -2.86
C LYS A 105 8.83 -14.92 -4.19
N GLN A 106 8.66 -14.18 -5.28
CA GLN A 106 8.79 -14.77 -6.62
C GLN A 106 9.53 -13.84 -7.57
N ASN A 107 10.60 -14.35 -8.16
CA ASN A 107 11.18 -13.77 -9.37
C ASN A 107 10.57 -14.49 -10.57
N ILE A 108 9.96 -13.74 -11.49
CA ILE A 108 9.42 -14.29 -12.73
C ILE A 108 10.34 -13.88 -13.88
N THR A 109 10.71 -14.84 -14.72
CA THR A 109 11.48 -14.59 -15.95
C THR A 109 10.58 -14.80 -17.14
N ILE A 110 10.46 -13.79 -17.98
CA ILE A 110 9.70 -13.85 -19.23
C ILE A 110 10.67 -14.24 -20.34
N GLU A 111 10.41 -15.36 -21.00
CA GLU A 111 11.15 -15.84 -22.16
C GLU A 111 10.22 -15.90 -23.36
N LYS A 112 10.60 -15.24 -24.46
CA LYS A 112 9.85 -15.24 -25.73
C LYS A 112 10.65 -16.03 -26.75
N ALA A 113 9.95 -16.89 -27.47
CA ALA A 113 10.52 -17.63 -28.59
C ALA A 113 9.62 -17.49 -29.82
N ILE A 114 10.25 -17.47 -31.00
CA ILE A 114 9.55 -17.43 -32.28
C ILE A 114 9.70 -18.79 -32.94
N GLY A 115 8.57 -19.36 -33.37
CA GLY A 115 8.53 -20.60 -34.12
C GLY A 115 8.51 -20.35 -35.63
N PHE A 116 9.29 -21.11 -36.39
CA PHE A 116 9.20 -21.20 -37.85
C PHE A 116 9.51 -22.62 -38.30
N ASP A 117 8.61 -23.21 -39.09
CA ASP A 117 8.76 -24.57 -39.66
C ASP A 117 9.14 -25.67 -38.65
N GLY A 118 8.51 -25.67 -37.48
CA GLY A 118 8.75 -26.67 -36.43
C GLY A 118 10.04 -26.47 -35.62
N GLN A 119 10.83 -25.44 -35.95
CA GLN A 119 11.92 -24.94 -35.13
C GLN A 119 11.43 -23.80 -34.24
N THR A 120 12.05 -23.63 -33.08
CA THR A 120 11.73 -22.55 -32.14
C THR A 120 13.03 -21.92 -31.69
N GLU A 121 13.15 -20.61 -31.85
CA GLU A 121 14.33 -19.84 -31.49
C GLU A 121 13.97 -18.83 -30.38
N PRO A 122 14.68 -18.83 -29.23
CA PRO A 122 14.47 -17.83 -28.20
C PRO A 122 14.92 -16.45 -28.71
N VAL A 123 14.05 -15.46 -28.60
CA VAL A 123 14.33 -14.08 -29.07
C VAL A 123 14.47 -13.08 -27.94
N SER A 124 14.01 -13.41 -26.74
CA SER A 124 14.13 -12.56 -25.56
C SER A 124 14.07 -13.39 -24.29
N LYS A 125 14.87 -13.02 -23.29
CA LYS A 125 14.82 -13.58 -21.94
C LYS A 125 15.11 -12.47 -20.95
N VAL A 126 14.10 -12.06 -20.19
CA VAL A 126 14.19 -10.93 -19.27
C VAL A 126 13.69 -11.36 -17.89
N ARG A 127 14.51 -11.14 -16.88
CA ARG A 127 14.12 -11.33 -15.48
C ARG A 127 13.40 -10.08 -14.99
N GLY A 128 12.18 -10.24 -14.49
CA GLY A 128 11.40 -9.17 -13.87
C GLY A 128 11.92 -8.80 -12.48
N HIS A 129 11.24 -7.85 -11.83
CA HIS A 129 11.49 -7.55 -10.43
C HIS A 129 10.96 -8.69 -9.52
N GLU A 130 11.59 -8.89 -8.36
CA GLU A 130 11.09 -9.82 -7.35
C GLU A 130 9.79 -9.26 -6.77
N ILE A 131 8.74 -10.08 -6.80
CA ILE A 131 7.46 -9.77 -6.17
C ILE A 131 7.57 -10.14 -4.70
N ASP A 132 7.19 -9.22 -3.81
CA ASP A 132 7.20 -9.44 -2.37
C ASP A 132 6.38 -10.66 -1.96
N MET A 133 5.13 -10.74 -2.41
CA MET A 133 4.27 -11.91 -2.23
C MET A 133 3.49 -12.22 -3.52
N PHE A 134 3.81 -13.35 -4.14
CA PHE A 134 3.08 -13.89 -5.29
C PHE A 134 2.22 -15.07 -4.86
N GLY A 135 0.91 -14.90 -4.97
CA GLY A 135 -0.09 -15.93 -4.74
C GLY A 135 -0.37 -16.67 -6.04
N LYS A 136 0.01 -17.95 -6.11
CA LYS A 136 -0.26 -18.80 -7.26
C LYS A 136 -1.77 -18.93 -7.51
N GLY A 137 -2.21 -19.01 -8.77
CA GLY A 137 -3.62 -19.26 -9.09
C GLY A 137 -4.14 -20.58 -8.48
N SER A 138 -3.31 -21.61 -8.53
CA SER A 138 -3.44 -22.88 -7.78
C SER A 138 -2.07 -23.56 -7.71
N LEU A 139 -1.94 -24.64 -6.92
CA LEU A 139 -0.70 -25.44 -6.91
C LEU A 139 -0.41 -26.09 -8.28
N ALA A 140 -1.44 -26.61 -8.96
CA ALA A 140 -1.29 -27.27 -10.26
C ALA A 140 -1.09 -26.29 -11.43
N HIS A 141 -1.74 -25.14 -11.36
CA HIS A 141 -1.69 -24.08 -12.36
C HIS A 141 -1.36 -22.75 -11.66
N PRO A 142 -0.06 -22.42 -11.50
CA PRO A 142 0.35 -21.27 -10.72
C PRO A 142 0.04 -19.92 -11.38
N PHE A 143 -0.19 -19.91 -12.69
CA PHE A 143 -0.47 -18.71 -13.48
C PHE A 143 -1.87 -18.76 -14.12
N PRO A 144 -2.54 -17.60 -14.25
CA PRO A 144 -2.18 -16.33 -13.65
C PRO A 144 -2.30 -16.38 -12.11
N GLY A 145 -1.44 -15.64 -11.41
CA GLY A 145 -1.51 -15.47 -9.96
C GLY A 145 -1.95 -14.07 -9.53
N VAL A 146 -1.80 -13.76 -8.25
CA VAL A 146 -2.01 -12.43 -7.66
C VAL A 146 -0.69 -11.95 -7.09
N ALA A 147 -0.23 -10.77 -7.50
CA ALA A 147 1.00 -10.16 -6.97
C ALA A 147 0.65 -9.11 -5.91
N VAL A 148 1.33 -9.12 -4.78
CA VAL A 148 1.16 -8.17 -3.68
C VAL A 148 2.51 -7.52 -3.38
N GLU A 149 2.54 -6.19 -3.39
CA GLU A 149 3.69 -5.37 -3.01
C GLU A 149 3.31 -4.48 -1.82
N MET A 150 4.16 -4.44 -0.78
CA MET A 150 3.97 -3.52 0.34
C MET A 150 5.00 -2.41 0.30
N GLU A 151 4.52 -1.21 0.01
CA GLU A 151 5.33 -0.01 -0.12
C GLU A 151 5.07 0.94 1.05
N TRP A 152 5.94 0.89 2.06
CA TRP A 152 5.73 1.58 3.33
C TRP A 152 6.39 2.97 3.41
N ASN A 153 7.71 3.10 3.19
CA ASN A 153 8.42 4.38 3.39
C ASN A 153 9.65 4.52 2.48
N ASN A 154 9.55 3.97 1.28
CA ASN A 154 10.62 3.92 0.30
C ASN A 154 10.68 5.24 -0.49
N LYS A 155 11.83 5.56 -1.11
CA LYS A 155 12.01 6.78 -1.93
C LYS A 155 11.52 6.56 -3.38
N ASP A 156 11.57 7.60 -4.21
CA ASP A 156 10.76 7.74 -5.44
C ASP A 156 10.87 6.65 -6.56
N PRO A 157 11.84 5.70 -6.60
CA PRO A 157 11.74 4.48 -7.43
C PRO A 157 10.44 3.70 -7.49
N PHE A 158 9.89 3.47 -6.30
CA PHE A 158 9.43 2.12 -5.99
C PHE A 158 8.07 1.82 -6.62
N PHE A 159 7.10 2.74 -6.52
CA PHE A 159 5.83 2.58 -7.23
C PHE A 159 6.01 2.44 -8.74
N ASP A 160 6.88 3.23 -9.37
CA ASP A 160 7.07 3.17 -10.82
C ASP A 160 7.66 1.82 -11.25
N ARG A 161 8.61 1.29 -10.47
CA ARG A 161 9.18 -0.06 -10.67
C ARG A 161 8.11 -1.14 -10.55
N ASP A 162 7.30 -1.11 -9.50
CA ASP A 162 6.32 -2.17 -9.22
C ASP A 162 5.17 -2.14 -10.23
N LEU A 163 4.71 -0.94 -10.57
CA LEU A 163 3.67 -0.74 -11.59
C LEU A 163 4.14 -1.20 -12.98
N ILE A 164 5.39 -0.91 -13.37
CA ILE A 164 5.97 -1.42 -14.63
C ILE A 164 6.08 -2.95 -14.59
N ASN A 165 6.48 -3.53 -13.46
CA ASN A 165 6.58 -4.98 -13.30
C ASN A 165 5.19 -5.63 -13.42
N PHE A 166 4.18 -5.10 -12.73
CA PHE A 166 2.80 -5.59 -12.81
C PHE A 166 2.24 -5.51 -14.23
N GLN A 167 2.49 -4.40 -14.94
CA GLN A 167 2.09 -4.28 -16.35
C GLN A 167 2.68 -5.41 -17.18
N ALA A 168 4.01 -5.60 -17.12
CA ALA A 168 4.70 -6.62 -17.90
C ALA A 168 4.21 -8.04 -17.56
N LEU A 169 4.04 -8.34 -16.27
CA LEU A 169 3.58 -9.66 -15.83
C LEU A 169 2.12 -9.94 -16.21
N HIS A 170 1.25 -8.93 -16.14
CA HIS A 170 -0.14 -9.09 -16.57
C HIS A 170 -0.23 -9.31 -18.08
N HIS A 171 0.54 -8.54 -18.85
CA HIS A 171 0.61 -8.66 -20.31
C HIS A 171 1.00 -10.06 -20.78
N GLU A 172 1.89 -10.73 -20.05
CA GLU A 172 2.34 -12.10 -20.35
C GLU A 172 1.48 -13.19 -19.67
N GLY A 173 0.40 -12.81 -18.98
CA GLY A 173 -0.51 -13.75 -18.31
C GLY A 173 0.01 -14.36 -17.01
N ALA A 174 1.08 -13.81 -16.44
CA ALA A 174 1.65 -14.28 -15.18
C ALA A 174 0.85 -13.82 -13.96
N ILE A 175 0.24 -12.62 -14.00
CA ILE A 175 -0.66 -12.14 -12.94
C ILE A 175 -2.03 -11.75 -13.50
N ALA A 176 -3.09 -12.03 -12.75
CA ALA A 176 -4.42 -11.52 -13.03
C ALA A 176 -4.62 -10.13 -12.41
N VAL A 177 -4.10 -9.93 -11.19
CA VAL A 177 -4.26 -8.71 -10.40
C VAL A 177 -2.95 -8.36 -9.71
N GLY A 178 -2.59 -7.07 -9.73
CA GLY A 178 -1.57 -6.49 -8.86
C GLY A 178 -2.21 -5.80 -7.66
N VAL A 179 -1.66 -6.01 -6.47
CA VAL A 179 -2.10 -5.39 -5.22
C VAL A 179 -0.98 -4.55 -4.66
N ILE A 180 -1.26 -3.30 -4.32
CA ILE A 180 -0.29 -2.42 -3.64
C ILE A 180 -0.87 -2.02 -2.29
N VAL A 181 -0.15 -2.38 -1.22
CA VAL A 181 -0.44 -1.94 0.14
C VAL A 181 0.52 -0.81 0.51
N THR A 182 0.00 0.32 1.00
CA THR A 182 0.80 1.49 1.38
C THR A 182 0.16 2.24 2.54
N ARG A 183 0.75 3.36 2.97
CA ARG A 183 0.13 4.27 3.93
C ARG A 183 -1.05 5.01 3.30
N GLY A 184 -2.20 4.96 3.96
CA GLY A 184 -3.39 5.72 3.60
C GLY A 184 -3.20 7.23 3.81
N PRO A 185 -4.05 8.06 3.18
CA PRO A 185 -3.97 9.50 3.27
C PRO A 185 -4.16 10.02 4.71
N ASP A 186 -5.10 9.45 5.48
CA ASP A 186 -5.38 9.93 6.84
C ASP A 186 -4.27 9.52 7.79
N LEU A 187 -3.73 8.30 7.64
CA LEU A 187 -2.54 7.87 8.37
C LEU A 187 -1.32 8.73 8.03
N GLN A 188 -1.07 8.98 6.74
CA GLN A 188 0.03 9.82 6.30
C GLN A 188 -0.08 11.24 6.88
N ASN A 189 -1.27 11.82 6.82
CA ASN A 189 -1.54 13.13 7.39
C ASN A 189 -1.29 13.14 8.90
N LEU A 190 -1.75 12.11 9.62
CA LEU A 190 -1.57 11.99 11.07
C LEU A 190 -0.09 11.92 11.46
N ILE A 191 0.69 11.06 10.82
CA ILE A 191 2.08 10.78 11.26
C ILE A 191 3.12 11.75 10.70
N SER A 192 2.80 12.41 9.57
CA SER A 192 3.64 13.47 9.00
C SER A 192 3.72 14.66 9.97
N GLY A 193 4.94 15.10 10.28
CA GLY A 193 5.14 16.17 11.27
C GLY A 193 4.95 15.73 12.73
N VAL A 194 4.67 14.45 12.97
CA VAL A 194 4.42 13.89 14.32
C VAL A 194 5.53 12.91 14.68
N ILE A 195 5.77 11.88 13.86
CA ILE A 195 6.80 10.88 14.15
C ILE A 195 8.19 11.37 13.70
N ARG A 196 9.11 11.46 14.65
CA ARG A 196 10.49 11.90 14.42
C ARG A 196 11.42 10.73 14.10
N SER A 197 12.39 10.97 13.23
CA SER A 197 13.52 10.07 13.00
C SER A 197 14.59 10.26 14.07
N LYS A 198 15.51 9.30 14.15
CA LYS A 198 16.69 9.38 15.02
C LYS A 198 17.56 10.61 14.75
N ASP A 199 17.61 11.06 13.50
CA ASP A 199 18.42 12.20 13.07
C ASP A 199 17.75 13.55 13.37
N GLY A 200 16.62 13.53 14.08
CA GLY A 200 15.89 14.71 14.53
C GLY A 200 14.91 15.31 13.52
N GLY A 201 14.87 14.80 12.29
CA GLY A 201 13.86 15.15 11.29
C GLY A 201 12.54 14.41 11.48
N PHE A 202 11.56 14.63 10.59
CA PHE A 202 10.35 13.80 10.54
C PHE A 202 10.57 12.57 9.68
N LYS A 203 10.13 11.40 10.15
CA LYS A 203 10.38 10.11 9.49
C LYS A 203 9.56 9.94 8.20
N TYR A 204 8.36 10.51 8.18
CA TYR A 204 7.37 10.32 7.13
C TYR A 204 7.13 11.62 6.39
N GLY A 205 7.79 11.77 5.24
CA GLY A 205 7.71 12.96 4.40
C GLY A 205 7.03 12.72 3.06
N SER A 206 6.76 13.79 2.32
CA SER A 206 6.11 13.77 1.00
C SER A 206 6.93 13.09 -0.12
N SER A 207 8.23 12.87 0.10
CA SER A 207 9.15 12.22 -0.84
C SER A 207 9.21 10.69 -0.70
N THR A 208 8.33 10.11 0.10
CA THR A 208 8.27 8.67 0.35
C THR A 208 6.97 8.05 -0.16
N THR A 209 6.89 6.73 -0.30
CA THR A 209 5.72 6.00 -0.82
C THR A 209 4.50 6.12 0.12
N HIS A 210 3.41 6.68 -0.38
CA HIS A 210 2.10 6.77 0.30
C HIS A 210 0.99 6.96 -0.75
N TRP A 211 -0.27 6.85 -0.32
CA TRP A 211 -1.47 6.94 -1.16
C TRP A 211 -1.45 8.11 -2.16
N ASP A 212 -1.19 9.33 -1.68
CA ASP A 212 -1.24 10.54 -2.53
C ASP A 212 -0.11 10.59 -3.58
N LYS A 213 0.91 9.73 -3.46
CA LYS A 213 1.96 9.55 -4.47
C LYS A 213 1.63 8.41 -5.43
N LEU A 214 0.88 7.42 -4.99
CA LEU A 214 0.47 6.26 -5.78
C LEU A 214 -0.66 6.61 -6.75
N VAL A 215 -1.75 7.20 -6.25
CA VAL A 215 -2.97 7.45 -7.04
C VAL A 215 -2.70 8.27 -8.30
N PRO A 216 -1.94 9.39 -8.27
CA PRO A 216 -1.62 10.13 -9.49
C PRO A 216 -0.85 9.30 -10.52
N ARG A 217 0.05 8.41 -10.09
CA ARG A 217 0.82 7.54 -11.01
C ARG A 217 -0.07 6.53 -11.70
N VAL A 218 -0.94 5.86 -10.95
CA VAL A 218 -1.92 4.92 -11.52
C VAL A 218 -2.87 5.65 -12.48
N ASN A 219 -3.40 6.80 -12.07
CA ASN A 219 -4.28 7.61 -12.92
C ASN A 219 -3.60 8.18 -14.18
N LEU A 220 -2.27 8.34 -14.17
CA LEU A 220 -1.48 8.70 -15.35
C LEU A 220 -1.19 7.49 -16.27
N GLY A 221 -1.68 6.30 -15.94
CA GLY A 221 -1.50 5.07 -16.71
C GLY A 221 -0.45 4.10 -16.15
N GLY A 222 0.09 4.37 -14.95
CA GLY A 222 0.97 3.43 -14.26
C GLY A 222 0.26 2.10 -14.01
N GLY A 223 0.96 0.99 -14.29
CA GLY A 223 0.38 -0.35 -14.28
C GLY A 223 -0.21 -0.78 -15.61
N GLY A 224 -0.28 0.13 -16.60
CA GLY A 224 -0.80 -0.15 -17.93
C GLY A 224 -2.20 -0.73 -17.87
N GLU A 225 -2.40 -1.87 -18.53
CA GLU A 225 -3.62 -2.65 -18.59
C GLU A 225 -3.89 -3.55 -17.37
N CYS A 226 -2.93 -3.69 -16.44
CA CYS A 226 -3.10 -4.54 -15.26
C CYS A 226 -4.26 -4.05 -14.38
N PRO A 227 -5.19 -4.93 -13.96
CA PRO A 227 -6.14 -4.65 -12.89
C PRO A 227 -5.40 -4.49 -11.56
N LEU A 228 -5.66 -3.38 -10.87
CA LEU A 228 -4.99 -3.04 -9.61
C LEU A 228 -5.99 -2.91 -8.46
N LEU A 229 -5.65 -3.53 -7.32
CA LEU A 229 -6.25 -3.23 -6.02
C LEU A 229 -5.23 -2.43 -5.19
N LEU A 230 -5.60 -1.21 -4.81
CA LEU A 230 -4.77 -0.30 -4.02
C LEU A 230 -5.35 -0.23 -2.61
N ILE A 231 -4.50 -0.36 -1.61
CA ILE A 231 -4.88 -0.44 -0.21
C ILE A 231 -4.02 0.55 0.59
N GLY A 232 -4.65 1.58 1.14
CA GLY A 232 -4.04 2.53 2.07
C GLY A 232 -4.38 2.18 3.51
N ILE A 233 -3.38 1.86 4.34
CA ILE A 233 -3.56 1.60 5.77
C ILE A 233 -3.96 2.92 6.46
N GLU A 234 -5.08 2.95 7.17
CA GLU A 234 -5.56 4.13 7.90
C GLU A 234 -5.28 4.03 9.42
N PRO A 235 -5.40 5.14 10.18
CA PRO A 235 -5.01 5.20 11.59
C PRO A 235 -5.59 4.09 12.47
N ASP A 236 -6.81 3.65 12.18
CA ASP A 236 -7.54 2.67 12.99
C ASP A 236 -6.89 1.28 12.96
N ARG A 237 -5.96 1.03 12.03
CA ARG A 237 -5.14 -0.20 11.99
C ARG A 237 -3.89 -0.13 12.85
N ILE A 238 -3.56 1.03 13.42
CA ILE A 238 -2.34 1.23 14.20
C ILE A 238 -2.63 1.08 15.69
N ASP A 239 -1.99 0.12 16.35
CA ASP A 239 -2.13 -0.06 17.79
C ASP A 239 -1.40 1.06 18.54
N GLY A 240 -2.09 1.70 19.50
CA GLY A 240 -1.55 2.84 20.25
C GLY A 240 -1.61 4.18 19.50
N VAL A 241 -2.39 4.27 18.41
CA VAL A 241 -2.49 5.48 17.58
C VAL A 241 -2.95 6.74 18.30
N GLU A 242 -3.66 6.60 19.43
CA GLU A 242 -4.18 7.71 20.22
C GLU A 242 -3.09 8.69 20.66
N LEU A 243 -1.89 8.21 21.00
CA LEU A 243 -0.77 9.08 21.31
C LEU A 243 -0.41 9.99 20.12
N ALA A 244 -0.41 9.47 18.89
CA ALA A 244 -0.16 10.27 17.70
C ALA A 244 -1.29 11.29 17.46
N ARG A 245 -2.56 10.92 17.73
CA ARG A 245 -3.71 11.84 17.64
C ARG A 245 -3.61 12.98 18.64
N GLU A 246 -3.24 12.70 19.89
CA GLU A 246 -3.03 13.71 20.92
C GLU A 246 -1.91 14.69 20.56
N VAL A 247 -0.77 14.17 20.09
CA VAL A 247 0.36 15.00 19.62
C VAL A 247 -0.09 15.88 18.46
N ARG A 248 -0.79 15.30 17.47
CA ARG A 248 -1.31 16.07 16.33
C ARG A 248 -2.26 17.17 16.77
N ALA A 249 -3.21 16.88 17.66
CA ALA A 249 -4.15 17.88 18.17
C ALA A 249 -3.44 19.04 18.89
N LYS A 250 -2.32 18.80 19.59
CA LYS A 250 -1.50 19.87 20.17
C LYS A 250 -0.72 20.66 19.13
N LEU A 251 -0.17 19.99 18.11
CA LEU A 251 0.48 20.66 16.98
C LEU A 251 -0.50 21.53 16.19
N ASP A 252 -1.72 21.07 15.96
CA ASP A 252 -2.77 21.83 15.28
C ASP A 252 -3.14 23.10 16.07
N LYS A 253 -3.10 23.07 17.41
CA LYS A 253 -3.24 24.27 18.24
C LYS A 253 -2.09 25.25 18.06
N ALA A 254 -0.85 24.75 17.96
CA ALA A 254 0.31 25.59 17.67
C ALA A 254 0.18 26.21 16.27
N ASP A 255 -0.22 25.44 15.26
CA ASP A 255 -0.43 25.93 13.91
C ASP A 255 -1.60 26.92 13.81
N ALA A 256 -2.68 26.71 14.59
CA ALA A 256 -3.77 27.67 14.71
C ALA A 256 -3.27 29.00 15.29
N LEU A 257 -2.49 28.97 16.39
CA LEU A 257 -1.84 30.17 16.95
C LEU A 257 -0.97 30.86 15.89
N LYS A 258 -0.19 30.10 15.12
CA LYS A 258 0.65 30.64 14.04
C LYS A 258 -0.17 31.20 12.87
N GLY A 259 -1.38 30.69 12.62
CA GLY A 259 -2.30 31.23 11.62
C GLY A 259 -3.00 32.51 12.09
N SER A 260 -3.35 32.60 13.37
CA SER A 260 -4.18 33.67 13.94
C SER A 260 -3.45 34.58 14.93
N TRP A 261 -2.12 34.54 15.03
CA TRP A 261 -1.36 35.28 16.05
C TRP A 261 -1.64 36.79 16.08
N ARG A 262 -2.05 37.38 14.95
CA ARG A 262 -2.39 38.81 14.85
C ARG A 262 -3.60 39.22 15.70
N SER A 263 -4.39 38.25 16.17
CA SER A 263 -5.51 38.51 17.08
C SER A 263 -5.04 38.95 18.46
N ASP A 264 -3.93 38.36 18.95
CA ASP A 264 -3.45 38.53 20.31
C ASP A 264 -2.09 39.24 20.39
N TYR A 265 -1.35 39.34 19.27
CA TYR A 265 0.00 39.88 19.22
C TYR A 265 0.19 40.87 18.07
N SER A 266 1.00 41.92 18.31
CA SER A 266 1.32 42.95 17.31
C SER A 266 2.46 42.54 16.35
N LYS A 267 3.38 41.68 16.79
CA LYS A 267 4.50 41.16 15.99
C LYS A 267 4.66 39.66 16.19
N TRP A 268 5.08 38.96 15.13
CA TRP A 268 5.35 37.52 15.21
C TRP A 268 6.44 37.18 16.24
N SER A 269 7.44 38.04 16.43
CA SER A 269 8.48 37.86 17.45
C SER A 269 7.92 37.66 18.85
N ASP A 270 6.75 38.25 19.13
CA ASP A 270 6.12 38.24 20.45
C ASP A 270 5.24 36.99 20.63
N ALA A 271 4.64 36.50 19.53
CA ALA A 271 3.85 35.26 19.50
C ALA A 271 4.73 33.99 19.40
N LYS A 272 5.92 34.12 18.80
CA LYS A 272 6.83 33.01 18.50
C LYS A 272 7.17 32.14 19.73
N PRO A 273 7.50 32.70 20.91
CA PRO A 273 7.79 31.88 22.09
C PRO A 273 6.61 31.01 22.53
N ALA A 274 5.37 31.52 22.45
CA ALA A 274 4.17 30.75 22.79
C ALA A 274 3.92 29.62 21.78
N TYR A 275 4.13 29.90 20.49
CA TYR A 275 4.09 28.88 19.43
C TYR A 275 5.14 27.78 19.66
N GLU A 276 6.39 28.16 19.91
CA GLU A 276 7.49 27.21 20.13
C GLU A 276 7.24 26.38 21.38
N ALA A 277 6.75 26.97 22.47
CA ALA A 277 6.38 26.24 23.69
C ALA A 277 5.31 25.17 23.42
N LEU A 278 4.22 25.51 22.73
CA LEU A 278 3.15 24.55 22.39
C LEU A 278 3.66 23.43 21.49
N ARG A 279 4.45 23.78 20.47
CA ARG A 279 5.03 22.82 19.53
C ARG A 279 5.99 21.86 20.23
N ASP A 280 6.89 22.40 21.04
CA ASP A 280 7.93 21.61 21.70
C ASP A 280 7.34 20.73 22.81
N GLU A 281 6.30 21.20 23.51
CA GLU A 281 5.51 20.37 24.44
C GLU A 281 4.85 19.19 23.71
N ALA A 282 4.24 19.43 22.55
CA ALA A 282 3.62 18.37 21.75
C ALA A 282 4.65 17.33 21.30
N LEU A 283 5.78 17.78 20.74
CA LEU A 283 6.83 16.87 20.26
C LEU A 283 7.53 16.12 21.40
N ALA A 284 7.59 16.68 22.60
CA ALA A 284 8.16 16.03 23.78
C ALA A 284 7.32 14.84 24.28
N MET A 285 6.02 14.79 23.95
CA MET A 285 5.17 13.64 24.28
C MET A 285 5.55 12.37 23.52
N MET A 286 6.19 12.52 22.35
CA MET A 286 6.59 11.40 21.52
C MET A 286 8.02 11.57 21.02
N PRO A 287 9.01 11.44 21.92
CA PRO A 287 10.41 11.54 21.55
C PRO A 287 10.80 10.39 20.61
N PRO A 288 11.91 10.53 19.85
CA PRO A 288 12.50 9.40 19.13
C PRO A 288 12.74 8.23 20.10
N LEU A 289 12.46 6.99 19.66
CA LEU A 289 12.79 5.81 20.45
C LEU A 289 14.31 5.70 20.60
N ALA A 290 14.79 5.39 21.81
CA ALA A 290 16.18 5.05 22.07
C ALA A 290 16.55 3.71 21.39
N GLU A 291 17.81 3.52 21.04
CA GLU A 291 18.27 2.23 20.49
C GLU A 291 18.02 1.10 21.50
N GLN A 292 17.45 0.00 21.01
CA GLN A 292 17.56 -1.32 21.64
C GLN A 292 18.80 -2.02 21.10
#